data_AF-A0A928VCU9-F1
#
_entry.id   AF-A0A928VCU9-F1
#
_cell.length_a   1.000
_cell.length_b   1.000
_cell.length_c   1.000
_cell.angle_alpha   90.00
_cell.angle_beta   90.00
_cell.angle_gamma   90.00
#
_symmetry.space_group_name_H-M   'P 1'
#
loop_
_entity.id
_entity.type
_entity.pdbx_description
1 polymer ?
#
loop_
_entity_poly.entity_id
_entity_poly.type
_entity_poly.pdbx_seq_one_letter_code
_entity_poly.pdbx_strand_id
1 'polypeptide(L)'
;MLQSAYDVLVVGAGAAGLYTALSLPDRYRVGLITKDSVARSASDWAQGGIAAVIDPQDSTTLHVADTLSAGAGLCDGDAVEFLVENAAECIHHLVDLGVAFDRHQNQLALTLEAAHSRRRVLHAADTTGRAVVSVLAERVLERKNIQVLDQTFV
;
A
#
# COMPACT_ATOMS: atom_id res chain seq x y z
N MET A 1 -29.16 -23.85 -1.00
CA MET A 1 -28.31 -22.69 -1.34
C MET A 1 -27.21 -22.61 -0.31
N LEU A 2 -25.94 -22.65 -0.72
CA LEU A 2 -24.86 -22.29 0.18
C LEU A 2 -25.02 -20.79 0.45
N GLN A 3 -25.39 -20.40 1.68
CA GLN A 3 -25.27 -19.01 2.10
C GLN A 3 -23.79 -18.64 1.96
N SER A 4 -23.47 -17.64 1.14
CA SER A 4 -22.11 -17.12 1.10
C SER A 4 -21.80 -16.56 2.49
N ALA A 5 -20.76 -17.08 3.14
CA ALA A 5 -20.34 -16.64 4.47
C ALA A 5 -19.66 -15.25 4.44
N TYR A 6 -19.48 -14.65 3.27
CA TYR A 6 -18.80 -13.37 3.11
C TYR A 6 -19.54 -12.52 2.08
N ASP A 7 -19.54 -11.21 2.31
CA ASP A 7 -19.99 -10.21 1.34
C ASP A 7 -18.88 -9.92 0.31
N VAL A 8 -17.62 -9.96 0.77
CA VAL A 8 -16.43 -9.72 -0.05
C VAL A 8 -15.38 -10.79 0.24
N LEU A 9 -14.79 -11.34 -0.83
CA LEU A 9 -13.61 -12.20 -0.75
C LEU A 9 -12.42 -11.47 -1.37
N VAL A 10 -11.33 -11.36 -0.61
CA VAL A 10 -10.05 -10.83 -1.07
C VAL A 10 -9.06 -11.99 -1.17
N VAL A 11 -8.49 -12.20 -2.36
CA VAL A 11 -7.53 -13.28 -2.60
C VAL A 11 -6.12 -12.72 -2.66
N GLY A 12 -5.31 -13.07 -1.66
CA GLY A 12 -3.92 -12.64 -1.49
C GLY A 12 -3.74 -11.66 -0.34
N ALA A 13 -2.89 -11.99 0.63
CA ALA A 13 -2.55 -11.14 1.78
C ALA A 13 -1.24 -10.35 1.56
N GLY A 14 -1.02 -9.83 0.34
CA GLY A 14 0.01 -8.82 0.09
C GLY A 14 -0.43 -7.43 0.55
N ALA A 15 0.42 -6.41 0.39
CA ALA A 15 0.09 -5.03 0.78
C ALA A 15 -1.27 -4.57 0.19
N ALA A 16 -1.52 -4.86 -1.09
CA ALA A 16 -2.78 -4.52 -1.75
C ALA A 16 -4.00 -5.20 -1.12
N GLY A 17 -3.92 -6.50 -0.82
CA GLY A 17 -5.05 -7.24 -0.25
C GLY A 17 -5.33 -6.89 1.21
N LEU A 18 -4.27 -6.73 2.01
CA LEU A 18 -4.39 -6.28 3.39
C LEU A 18 -4.99 -4.87 3.46
N TYR A 19 -4.47 -3.94 2.66
CA TYR A 19 -4.98 -2.57 2.58
C TYR A 19 -6.44 -2.55 2.10
N THR A 20 -6.77 -3.31 1.05
CA THR A 20 -8.15 -3.43 0.56
C THR A 20 -9.08 -3.92 1.66
N ALA A 21 -8.69 -4.97 2.40
CA ALA A 21 -9.52 -5.52 3.47
C ALA A 21 -9.79 -4.49 4.59
N LEU A 22 -8.81 -3.63 4.90
CA LEU A 22 -8.94 -2.55 5.88
C LEU A 22 -9.75 -1.34 5.37
N SER A 23 -9.74 -1.09 4.06
CA SER A 23 -10.53 -0.02 3.43
C SER A 23 -12.01 -0.38 3.27
N LEU A 24 -12.39 -1.65 3.40
CA LEU A 24 -13.78 -2.08 3.34
C LEU A 24 -14.54 -1.67 4.62
N PRO A 25 -15.75 -1.09 4.49
CA PRO A 25 -16.56 -0.74 5.65
C PRO A 25 -16.85 -1.91 6.58
N ASP A 26 -16.84 -1.67 7.89
CA ASP A 26 -17.05 -2.65 8.96
C ASP A 26 -18.37 -3.45 8.89
N ARG A 27 -19.34 -2.95 8.12
CA ARG A 27 -20.62 -3.64 7.88
C ARG A 27 -20.49 -4.88 6.97
N TYR A 28 -19.42 -4.98 6.20
CA TYR A 28 -19.17 -6.12 5.32
C TYR A 28 -18.41 -7.22 6.05
N ARG A 29 -18.86 -8.46 5.88
CA ARG A 29 -18.12 -9.67 6.25
C ARG A 29 -17.10 -9.96 5.17
N VAL A 30 -15.82 -9.80 5.50
CA VAL A 30 -14.71 -9.95 4.55
C VAL A 30 -13.99 -11.25 4.83
N GLY A 31 -13.82 -12.09 3.81
CA GLY A 31 -12.89 -13.23 3.87
C GLY A 31 -11.60 -12.88 3.16
N LEU A 32 -10.47 -12.90 3.87
CA LEU A 32 -9.13 -12.68 3.31
C LEU A 32 -8.41 -14.01 3.16
N ILE A 33 -8.23 -14.46 1.93
CA ILE A 33 -7.59 -15.74 1.60
C ILE A 33 -6.11 -15.54 1.35
N THR A 34 -5.26 -16.37 1.92
CA THR A 34 -3.84 -16.42 1.57
C THR A 34 -3.30 -17.85 1.62
N LYS A 35 -2.40 -18.16 0.68
CA LYS A 35 -1.74 -19.47 0.58
C LYS A 35 -0.70 -19.73 1.67
N ASP A 36 -0.28 -18.68 2.38
CA ASP A 36 0.74 -18.72 3.43
C ASP A 36 0.22 -17.99 4.68
N SER A 37 1.08 -17.58 5.61
CA SER A 37 0.68 -16.70 6.71
C SER A 37 0.31 -15.29 6.23
N VAL A 38 -0.56 -14.61 6.97
CA VAL A 38 -1.05 -13.26 6.64
C VAL A 38 0.05 -12.19 6.52
N ALA A 39 1.18 -12.39 7.21
CA ALA A 39 2.31 -11.47 7.19
C ALA A 39 3.36 -11.80 6.12
N ARG A 40 3.17 -12.87 5.32
CA ARG A 40 4.16 -13.32 4.34
C ARG A 40 3.69 -13.10 2.91
N SER A 41 4.39 -12.22 2.20
CA SER A 41 4.16 -11.94 0.77
C SER A 41 5.41 -11.32 0.14
N ALA A 42 5.44 -11.18 -1.19
CA ALA A 42 6.53 -10.43 -1.85
C ALA A 42 6.61 -8.97 -1.39
N SER A 43 5.49 -8.38 -0.95
CA SER A 43 5.46 -7.01 -0.41
C SER A 43 6.32 -6.87 0.85
N ASP A 44 6.45 -7.91 1.67
CA ASP A 44 7.30 -7.91 2.88
C ASP A 44 8.80 -7.74 2.53
N TRP A 45 9.21 -8.10 1.32
CA TRP A 45 10.61 -8.05 0.89
C TRP A 45 10.99 -6.74 0.18
N ALA A 46 10.05 -5.81 0.01
CA ALA A 46 10.36 -4.52 -0.59
C ALA A 46 11.32 -3.72 0.31
N GLN A 47 12.52 -3.43 -0.20
CA GLN A 47 13.54 -2.67 0.50
C GLN A 47 13.46 -1.17 0.22
N GLY A 48 13.21 -0.82 -1.04
CA GLY A 48 13.04 0.57 -1.47
C GLY A 48 11.80 1.22 -0.85
N GLY A 49 11.36 2.34 -1.40
CA GLY A 49 10.27 3.08 -0.80
C GLY A 49 8.96 3.12 -1.56
N ILE A 50 8.06 3.95 -1.06
CA ILE A 50 6.79 4.29 -1.70
C ILE A 50 6.89 5.73 -2.20
N ALA A 51 6.66 5.94 -3.50
CA ALA A 51 6.68 7.26 -4.09
C ALA A 51 5.34 7.98 -3.89
N ALA A 52 5.35 9.16 -3.27
CA ALA A 52 4.16 10.01 -3.11
C ALA A 52 4.55 11.48 -3.02
N VAL A 53 3.75 12.34 -3.64
CA VAL A 53 3.95 13.80 -3.60
C VAL A 53 3.44 14.34 -2.27
N ILE A 54 4.31 14.40 -1.27
CA ILE A 54 4.00 14.94 0.07
C ILE A 54 4.75 16.24 0.37
N ASP A 55 5.82 16.55 -0.36
CA ASP A 55 6.56 17.79 -0.23
C ASP A 55 5.78 18.91 -0.93
N PRO A 56 5.46 20.04 -0.25
CA PRO A 56 4.81 21.19 -0.87
C PRO A 56 5.58 21.81 -2.06
N GLN A 57 6.87 21.50 -2.21
CA GLN A 57 7.70 21.94 -3.34
C GLN A 57 7.69 20.97 -4.53
N ASP A 58 7.05 19.81 -4.39
CA ASP A 58 6.81 18.85 -5.48
C ASP A 58 5.37 19.00 -6.01
N SER A 59 5.03 18.30 -7.10
CA SER A 59 3.68 18.31 -7.67
C SER A 59 3.30 16.98 -8.31
N THR A 60 2.02 16.67 -8.30
CA THR A 60 1.44 15.50 -8.98
C THR A 60 1.75 15.54 -10.47
N THR A 61 1.69 16.72 -11.12
CA THR A 61 2.05 16.90 -12.53
C THR A 61 3.48 16.43 -12.85
N LEU A 62 4.46 16.76 -11.99
CA LEU A 62 5.84 16.30 -12.18
C LEU A 62 5.95 14.77 -11.99
N HIS A 63 5.22 14.21 -11.04
CA HIS A 63 5.24 12.77 -10.80
C HIS A 63 4.56 11.96 -11.91
N VAL A 64 3.45 12.47 -12.47
CA VAL A 64 2.83 11.92 -13.68
C VAL A 64 3.83 11.95 -14.83
N ALA A 65 4.50 13.08 -15.06
CA ALA A 65 5.47 13.22 -16.15
C ALA A 65 6.65 12.23 -16.02
N ASP A 66 7.23 12.09 -14.82
CA ASP A 66 8.29 11.11 -14.56
C ASP A 66 7.80 9.68 -14.83
N THR A 67 6.59 9.34 -14.39
CA THR A 67 6.00 8.00 -14.56
C THR A 67 5.74 7.67 -16.03
N LEU A 68 5.14 8.59 -16.79
CA LEU A 68 4.87 8.41 -18.22
C LEU A 68 6.17 8.32 -19.04
N SER A 69 7.18 9.13 -18.67
CA SER A 69 8.50 9.09 -19.31
C SER A 69 9.20 7.75 -19.04
N ALA A 70 9.19 7.26 -17.79
CA ALA A 70 9.77 5.97 -17.43
C ALA A 70 9.02 4.78 -18.05
N GLY A 71 7.71 4.92 -18.25
CA GLY A 71 6.85 3.91 -18.86
C GLY A 71 7.00 3.76 -20.37
N ALA A 72 7.84 4.56 -21.03
CA ALA A 72 8.18 4.45 -22.45
C ALA A 72 6.97 4.38 -23.40
N GLY A 73 5.90 5.12 -23.08
CA GLY A 73 4.67 5.18 -23.88
C GLY A 73 3.73 3.97 -23.72
N LEU A 74 3.97 3.09 -22.75
CA LEU A 74 3.14 1.90 -22.48
C LEU A 74 2.17 2.10 -21.31
N CYS A 75 2.26 3.22 -20.59
CA CYS A 75 1.34 3.55 -19.51
C CYS A 75 -0.04 3.94 -20.05
N ASP A 76 -1.07 3.57 -19.30
CA ASP A 76 -2.38 4.21 -19.37
C ASP A 76 -2.32 5.52 -18.58
N GLY A 77 -2.55 6.64 -19.27
CA GLY A 77 -2.43 7.99 -18.69
C GLY A 77 -3.41 8.24 -17.55
N ASP A 78 -4.67 7.83 -17.71
CA ASP A 78 -5.72 8.06 -16.72
C ASP A 78 -5.43 7.25 -15.45
N ALA A 79 -4.91 6.03 -15.60
CA ALA A 79 -4.50 5.20 -14.47
C ALA A 79 -3.28 5.79 -13.72
N VAL A 80 -2.32 6.38 -14.45
CA VAL A 80 -1.16 7.04 -13.84
C VAL A 80 -1.57 8.29 -13.07
N GLU A 81 -2.43 9.12 -13.65
CA GLU A 81 -2.94 10.32 -12.99
C GLU A 81 -3.68 9.96 -11.71
N PHE A 82 -4.63 9.02 -11.79
CA PHE A 82 -5.36 8.52 -10.63
C PHE A 82 -4.42 8.00 -9.53
N LEU A 83 -3.43 7.18 -9.88
CA LEU A 83 -2.48 6.63 -8.91
C LEU A 83 -1.68 7.72 -8.22
N VAL A 84 -1.16 8.69 -8.98
CA VAL A 84 -0.31 9.77 -8.46
C VAL A 84 -1.09 10.73 -7.57
N GLU A 85 -2.31 11.10 -7.95
CA GLU A 85 -3.16 12.02 -7.20
C GLU A 85 -3.58 11.46 -5.84
N ASN A 86 -3.85 10.16 -5.76
CA ASN A 86 -4.32 9.51 -4.54
C ASN A 86 -3.18 9.02 -3.62
N ALA A 87 -1.94 8.99 -4.10
CA ALA A 87 -0.80 8.44 -3.37
C ALA A 87 -0.56 9.13 -2.01
N ALA A 88 -0.69 10.46 -1.94
CA ALA A 88 -0.46 11.21 -0.71
C ALA A 88 -1.47 10.85 0.40
N GLU A 89 -2.76 10.75 0.05
CA GLU A 89 -3.80 10.31 0.97
C GLU A 89 -3.56 8.88 1.46
N CYS A 90 -3.16 7.97 0.56
CA CYS A 90 -2.81 6.60 0.94
C CYS A 90 -1.63 6.56 1.93
N ILE A 91 -0.61 7.40 1.76
CA ILE A 91 0.50 7.52 2.72
C ILE A 91 0.00 8.02 4.08
N HIS A 92 -0.86 9.04 4.11
CA HIS A 92 -1.44 9.53 5.36
C HIS A 92 -2.22 8.41 6.09
N HIS A 93 -3.03 7.65 5.36
CA HIS A 93 -3.74 6.53 5.94
C HIS A 93 -2.80 5.44 6.48
N LEU A 94 -1.69 5.14 5.79
CA LEU A 94 -0.68 4.21 6.31
C LEU A 94 -0.05 4.71 7.61
N VAL A 95 0.26 6.01 7.70
CA VAL A 95 0.76 6.64 8.93
C VAL A 95 -0.27 6.53 10.05
N ASP A 96 -1.56 6.79 9.77
CA ASP A 96 -2.64 6.69 10.75
C ASP A 96 -2.86 5.26 11.26
N LEU A 97 -2.65 4.26 10.40
CA LEU A 97 -2.64 2.85 10.78
C LEU A 97 -1.43 2.47 11.64
N GLY A 98 -0.40 3.31 11.70
CA GLY A 98 0.77 3.14 12.55
C GLY A 98 2.05 2.74 11.80
N VAL A 99 2.08 2.84 10.47
CA VAL A 99 3.31 2.60 9.70
C VAL A 99 4.34 3.69 10.04
N ALA A 100 5.48 3.25 10.59
CA ALA A 100 6.57 4.13 10.99
C ALA A 100 7.53 4.38 9.83
N PHE A 101 7.21 5.36 8.99
CA PHE A 101 8.17 5.91 8.02
C PHE A 101 9.24 6.76 8.71
N ASP A 102 10.43 6.83 8.11
CA ASP A 102 11.56 7.62 8.57
C ASP A 102 11.20 9.11 8.60
N ARG A 103 11.77 9.83 9.58
CA ARG A 103 11.51 11.25 9.78
C ARG A 103 12.79 12.05 9.98
N HIS A 104 12.81 13.26 9.46
CA HIS A 104 13.80 14.30 9.75
C HIS A 104 13.10 15.52 10.33
N GLN A 105 13.48 15.95 11.54
CA GLN A 105 12.83 17.07 12.24
C GLN A 105 11.29 16.96 12.28
N ASN A 106 10.79 15.76 12.60
CA ASN A 106 9.36 15.36 12.62
C ASN A 106 8.64 15.33 11.26
N GLN A 107 9.27 15.74 10.17
CA GLN A 107 8.73 15.61 8.82
C GLN A 107 9.12 14.26 8.22
N LEU A 108 8.29 13.72 7.34
CA LEU A 108 8.60 12.48 6.63
C LEU A 108 9.86 12.68 5.78
N ALA A 109 10.83 11.78 5.94
CA ALA A 109 12.09 11.82 5.20
C ALA A 109 11.86 11.32 3.76
N LEU A 110 12.43 12.04 2.80
CA LEU A 110 12.26 11.79 1.37
C LEU A 110 13.61 11.59 0.67
N THR A 111 13.71 10.54 -0.13
CA THR A 111 14.85 10.27 -1.01
C THR A 111 14.50 10.54 -2.48
N LEU A 112 15.55 10.71 -3.29
CA LEU A 112 15.47 10.80 -4.75
C LEU A 112 15.98 9.48 -5.32
N GLU A 113 15.11 8.73 -5.98
CA GLU A 113 15.44 7.41 -6.51
C GLU A 113 14.96 7.23 -7.94
N ALA A 114 15.57 6.27 -8.64
CA ALA A 114 15.18 5.82 -9.97
C ALA A 114 15.01 6.98 -10.98
N ALA A 115 13.87 7.02 -11.67
CA ALA A 115 13.58 8.00 -12.72
C ALA A 115 12.87 9.26 -12.22
N HIS A 116 12.81 9.50 -10.90
CA HIS A 116 12.15 10.68 -10.36
C HIS A 116 12.98 11.94 -10.53
N SER A 117 12.31 13.07 -10.79
CA SER A 117 12.90 14.41 -10.88
C SER A 117 12.89 15.16 -9.54
N ARG A 118 12.13 14.68 -8.55
CA ARG A 118 12.01 15.25 -7.20
C ARG A 118 12.13 14.18 -6.12
N ARG A 119 12.56 14.59 -4.93
CA ARG A 119 12.59 13.73 -3.74
C ARG A 119 11.15 13.46 -3.31
N ARG A 120 10.71 12.22 -3.42
CA ARG A 120 9.31 11.84 -3.11
C ARG A 120 9.15 10.40 -2.64
N VAL A 121 10.25 9.70 -2.42
CA VAL A 121 10.21 8.29 -2.04
C VAL A 121 10.37 8.19 -0.52
N LEU A 122 9.35 7.64 0.14
CA LEU A 122 9.32 7.41 1.58
C LEU A 122 9.89 6.04 1.94
N HIS A 123 10.62 5.94 3.05
CA HIS A 123 11.24 4.70 3.52
C HIS A 123 10.95 4.42 4.99
N ALA A 124 11.19 3.17 5.40
CA ALA A 124 11.37 2.79 6.80
C ALA A 124 12.66 1.97 6.91
N ALA A 125 13.78 2.66 7.11
CA ALA A 125 15.12 2.11 6.92
C ALA A 125 15.23 1.35 5.57
N ASP A 126 15.91 0.20 5.56
CA ASP A 126 16.04 -0.66 4.36
C ASP A 126 14.95 -1.75 4.27
N THR A 127 13.83 -1.58 4.99
CA THR A 127 12.79 -2.61 5.13
C THR A 127 11.36 -2.05 5.04
N THR A 128 11.13 -1.07 4.16
CA THR A 128 9.81 -0.41 4.01
C THR A 128 8.66 -1.39 3.83
N GLY A 129 8.86 -2.44 3.02
CA GLY A 129 7.88 -3.48 2.76
C GLY A 129 7.43 -4.22 4.02
N ARG A 130 8.40 -4.68 4.83
CA ARG A 130 8.14 -5.31 6.13
C ARG A 130 7.40 -4.36 7.07
N ALA A 131 7.82 -3.11 7.17
CA ALA A 131 7.18 -2.12 8.04
C ALA A 131 5.70 -1.93 7.69
N VAL A 132 5.37 -1.83 6.40
CA VAL A 132 4.00 -1.71 5.90
C VAL A 132 3.21 -3.00 6.13
N VAL A 133 3.71 -4.14 5.66
CA VAL A 133 2.97 -5.42 5.71
C VAL A 133 2.70 -5.85 7.15
N SER A 134 3.67 -5.68 8.05
CA SER A 134 3.50 -6.08 9.46
C SER A 134 2.37 -5.30 10.13
N VAL A 135 2.35 -3.97 9.96
CA VAL A 135 1.29 -3.11 10.52
C VAL A 135 -0.05 -3.46 9.90
N LEU A 136 -0.14 -3.57 8.58
CA LEU A 136 -1.43 -3.89 7.94
C LEU A 136 -1.96 -5.26 8.36
N ALA A 137 -1.08 -6.27 8.47
CA ALA A 137 -1.46 -7.59 8.95
C ALA A 137 -1.96 -7.56 10.39
N GLU A 138 -1.28 -6.84 11.29
CA GLU A 138 -1.73 -6.63 12.67
C GLU A 138 -3.12 -5.99 12.70
N ARG A 139 -3.33 -4.89 11.96
CA ARG A 139 -4.64 -4.22 11.88
C ARG A 139 -5.73 -5.12 11.32
N VAL A 140 -5.42 -5.96 10.34
CA VAL A 140 -6.38 -6.93 9.80
C VAL A 140 -6.79 -7.94 10.87
N LEU A 141 -5.85 -8.45 11.66
CA LEU A 141 -6.11 -9.41 12.72
C LEU A 141 -6.92 -8.80 13.89
N GLU A 142 -6.86 -7.49 14.09
CA GLU A 142 -7.66 -6.76 15.09
C GLU A 142 -9.13 -6.56 14.65
N ARG A 143 -9.44 -6.62 13.35
CA ARG A 143 -10.77 -6.31 12.80
C ARG A 143 -11.71 -7.51 12.86
N LYS A 144 -12.79 -7.38 13.64
CA LYS A 144 -13.79 -8.45 13.86
C LYS A 144 -14.58 -8.85 12.62
N ASN A 145 -14.72 -7.96 11.64
CA ASN A 145 -15.47 -8.21 10.41
C ASN A 145 -14.61 -8.87 9.31
N ILE A 146 -13.31 -9.03 9.54
CA ILE A 146 -12.38 -9.69 8.62
C ILE A 146 -12.03 -11.07 9.18
N GLN A 147 -12.30 -12.10 8.41
CA GLN A 147 -11.84 -13.46 8.70
C GLN A 147 -10.67 -13.81 7.78
N VAL A 148 -9.51 -14.06 8.37
CA VAL A 148 -8.35 -14.56 7.64
C VAL A 148 -8.50 -16.08 7.44
N LEU A 149 -8.31 -16.51 6.20
CA LEU A 149 -8.27 -17.90 5.76
C LEU A 149 -6.85 -18.18 5.25
N ASP A 150 -5.95 -18.51 6.19
CA ASP A 150 -4.56 -18.79 5.90
C ASP A 150 -4.35 -20.22 5.40
N GLN A 151 -3.15 -20.51 4.86
CA GLN A 151 -2.79 -21.81 4.30
C GLN A 151 -3.82 -22.36 3.29
N THR A 152 -4.49 -21.47 2.57
CA THR A 152 -5.61 -21.79 1.68
C THR A 152 -5.22 -21.49 0.23
N PHE A 153 -5.34 -22.50 -0.63
CA PHE A 153 -5.06 -22.41 -2.06
C PHE A 153 -6.37 -22.40 -2.86
N VAL A 154 -6.46 -21.54 -3.87
CA VAL A 154 -7.64 -21.36 -4.74
C VAL A 154 -7.27 -21.45 -6.21
#